data_AF-A0A1E4RZ49-F1
#
_entry.id   AF-A0A1E4RZ49-F1
#
_cell.length_a   1.000
_cell.length_b   1.000
_cell.length_c   1.000
_cell.angle_alpha   90.00
_cell.angle_beta   90.00
_cell.angle_gamma   90.00
#
_symmetry.space_group_name_H-M   'P 1'
#
loop_
_entity.id
_entity.type
_entity.pdbx_description
1 polymer ?
#
loop_
_entity_poly.entity_id
_entity_poly.type
_entity_poly.pdbx_seq_one_letter_code
_entity_poly.pdbx_strand_id
1 'polypeptide(L)'
;MNLFNETGDLLRALNRFAENKDNWAVKPLIAVTKLLISRAVEADNYMLNNPNEFNAKAVGDFEVERCLTKAARIIHNSFKLCLNDRNEDDQLTRRKYTYFFVAHELKIYYKLQNRDLAKNMEKVLVSLKRNLPDLMNIEKSHAVTYLYYSGIIFCGDGDFITAYKKFKLAYQLCNKKDDKHAEAILLYLIPLKFVVTRQYPDFAKFAKRLSVYSIYKALFESVVSGDLSKFDKEFDELEIFFLKKNLYFAIETMRQYVILKLIKRIHLITGSPLHLSIRALTAGFEVSLYHNDTRNVTNFSSDETECLMANLIYEGHIKGYLSHSNGVCVLSKKDPFPKQVRADL
;
A
#
# COMPACT_ATOMS: atom_id res chain seq x y z
N MET A 1 -33.67 -1.81 -1.89
CA MET A 1 -33.60 -0.43 -2.43
C MET A 1 -34.26 0.62 -1.54
N ASN A 2 -35.52 0.46 -1.11
CA ASN A 2 -36.23 1.49 -0.31
C ASN A 2 -35.47 1.91 0.95
N LEU A 3 -35.00 0.94 1.74
CA LEU A 3 -34.26 1.22 2.97
C LEU A 3 -32.95 2.01 2.73
N PHE A 4 -32.28 1.79 1.61
CA PHE A 4 -31.10 2.59 1.22
C PHE A 4 -31.49 4.04 0.92
N ASN A 5 -32.55 4.25 0.15
CA ASN A 5 -33.04 5.58 -0.20
C ASN A 5 -33.49 6.36 1.06
N GLU A 6 -34.30 5.74 1.92
CA GLU A 6 -34.77 6.34 3.18
C GLU A 6 -33.60 6.69 4.11
N THR A 7 -32.59 5.82 4.22
CA THR A 7 -31.38 6.12 5.00
C THR A 7 -30.61 7.30 4.40
N GLY A 8 -30.57 7.40 3.07
CA GLY A 8 -29.96 8.52 2.37
C GLY A 8 -30.69 9.84 2.63
N ASP A 9 -32.03 9.82 2.61
CA ASP A 9 -32.86 10.99 2.92
C ASP A 9 -32.72 11.42 4.38
N LEU A 10 -32.65 10.45 5.31
CA LEU A 10 -32.36 10.73 6.72
C LEU A 10 -31.01 11.44 6.87
N LEU A 11 -29.96 10.98 6.20
CA LEU A 11 -28.64 11.63 6.28
C LEU A 11 -28.67 13.05 5.69
N ARG A 12 -29.41 13.28 4.60
CA ARG A 12 -29.59 14.64 4.03
C ARG A 12 -30.32 15.56 5.01
N ALA A 13 -31.39 15.08 5.63
CA ALA A 13 -32.14 15.85 6.62
C ALA A 13 -31.28 16.18 7.84
N LEU A 14 -30.50 15.21 8.35
CA LEU A 14 -29.57 15.44 9.46
C LEU A 14 -28.46 16.42 9.10
N ASN A 15 -27.94 16.40 7.87
CA ASN A 15 -26.95 17.39 7.43
C ASN A 15 -27.51 18.81 7.50
N ARG A 16 -28.73 19.03 6.99
CA ARG A 16 -29.42 20.34 7.09
C ARG A 16 -29.62 20.77 8.54
N PHE A 17 -30.06 19.83 9.39
CA PHE A 17 -30.22 20.10 10.83
C PHE A 17 -28.89 20.50 11.50
N ALA A 18 -27.79 19.86 11.11
CA ALA A 18 -26.48 20.04 11.72
C ALA A 18 -25.74 21.32 11.26
N GLU A 19 -26.21 22.05 10.24
CA GLU A 19 -25.57 23.27 9.71
C GLU A 19 -25.22 24.28 10.81
N ASN A 20 -26.21 24.56 11.67
CA ASN A 20 -26.12 25.56 12.74
C ASN A 20 -25.93 24.95 14.14
N LYS A 21 -25.32 23.76 14.23
CA LYS A 21 -25.08 23.04 15.49
C LYS A 21 -23.60 22.74 15.66
N ASP A 22 -23.18 22.71 16.92
CA ASP A 22 -21.83 22.30 17.30
C ASP A 22 -21.62 20.79 17.12
N ASN A 23 -20.45 20.30 17.52
CA ASN A 23 -20.01 18.95 17.24
C ASN A 23 -20.87 17.81 17.81
N TRP A 24 -21.75 18.05 18.77
CA TRP A 24 -22.64 17.02 19.29
C TRP A 24 -23.57 16.47 18.19
N ALA A 25 -23.93 17.32 17.21
CA ALA A 25 -24.78 16.94 16.09
C ALA A 25 -24.09 15.98 15.09
N VAL A 26 -22.78 15.79 15.21
CA VAL A 26 -22.02 14.88 14.35
C VAL A 26 -22.20 13.41 14.74
N LYS A 27 -22.53 13.11 16.00
CA LYS A 27 -22.73 11.72 16.44
C LYS A 27 -23.87 11.02 15.67
N PRO A 28 -25.07 11.63 15.49
CA PRO A 28 -26.09 11.11 14.59
C PRO A 28 -25.62 10.95 13.14
N LEU A 29 -24.88 11.92 12.59
CA LEU A 29 -24.36 11.84 11.22
C LEU A 29 -23.45 10.61 11.05
N ILE A 30 -22.57 10.34 12.02
CA ILE A 30 -21.70 9.15 12.02
C ILE A 30 -22.51 7.87 12.02
N ALA A 31 -23.52 7.77 12.89
CA ALA A 31 -24.36 6.58 13.01
C ALA A 31 -25.11 6.29 11.71
N VAL A 32 -25.77 7.30 11.15
CA VAL A 32 -26.51 7.18 9.89
C VAL A 32 -25.57 6.96 8.69
N THR A 33 -24.36 7.53 8.70
CA THR A 33 -23.34 7.22 7.67
C THR A 33 -22.97 5.74 7.65
N LYS A 34 -22.69 5.15 8.83
CA LYS A 34 -22.39 3.70 8.92
C LYS A 34 -23.56 2.86 8.41
N LEU A 35 -24.78 3.23 8.79
CA LEU A 35 -26.00 2.57 8.32
C LEU A 35 -26.14 2.67 6.80
N LEU A 36 -25.98 3.87 6.23
CA LEU A 36 -26.08 4.13 4.80
C LEU A 36 -25.10 3.28 4.00
N ILE A 37 -23.85 3.15 4.47
CA ILE A 37 -22.84 2.31 3.83
C ILE A 37 -23.26 0.84 3.86
N SER A 38 -23.76 0.32 4.99
CA SER A 38 -24.24 -1.07 5.09
C SER A 38 -25.37 -1.31 4.08
N ARG A 39 -26.38 -0.42 4.07
CA ARG A 39 -27.52 -0.51 3.16
C ARG A 39 -27.11 -0.39 1.70
N ALA A 40 -26.13 0.46 1.39
CA ALA A 40 -25.59 0.59 0.03
C ALA A 40 -24.90 -0.70 -0.44
N VAL A 41 -24.13 -1.35 0.43
CA VAL A 41 -23.49 -2.65 0.11
C VAL A 41 -24.52 -3.74 -0.11
N GLU A 42 -25.53 -3.83 0.75
CA GLU A 42 -26.62 -4.81 0.61
C GLU A 42 -27.41 -4.58 -0.68
N ALA A 43 -27.72 -3.31 -0.99
CA ALA A 43 -28.41 -2.93 -2.22
C ALA A 43 -27.59 -3.26 -3.47
N ASP A 44 -26.30 -2.93 -3.50
CA ASP A 44 -25.41 -3.26 -4.63
C ASP A 44 -25.29 -4.78 -4.83
N ASN A 45 -25.15 -5.55 -3.74
CA ASN A 45 -25.13 -7.02 -3.83
C ASN A 45 -26.45 -7.58 -4.36
N TYR A 46 -27.58 -7.04 -3.92
CA TYR A 46 -28.89 -7.44 -4.43
C TYR A 46 -29.03 -7.15 -5.93
N MET A 47 -28.57 -5.97 -6.38
CA MET A 47 -28.60 -5.60 -7.80
C MET A 47 -27.72 -6.51 -8.66
N LEU A 48 -26.52 -6.86 -8.18
CA LEU A 48 -25.62 -7.79 -8.87
C LEU A 48 -26.23 -9.19 -9.02
N ASN A 49 -27.00 -9.65 -8.03
CA ASN A 49 -27.65 -10.96 -8.04
C ASN A 49 -28.97 -10.99 -8.83
N ASN A 50 -29.57 -9.84 -9.11
CA ASN A 50 -30.87 -9.73 -9.79
C ASN A 50 -30.79 -8.78 -11.01
N PRO A 51 -29.88 -9.02 -11.97
CA PRO A 51 -29.59 -8.07 -13.06
C PRO A 51 -30.83 -7.75 -13.91
N ASN A 52 -31.73 -8.73 -14.12
CA ASN A 52 -32.93 -8.57 -14.94
C ASN A 52 -33.93 -7.53 -14.37
N GLU A 53 -33.99 -7.37 -13.04
CA GLU A 53 -34.89 -6.41 -12.38
C GLU A 53 -34.42 -4.95 -12.54
N PHE A 54 -33.12 -4.73 -12.73
CA PHE A 54 -32.51 -3.41 -12.76
C PHE A 54 -32.06 -2.98 -14.15
N ASN A 55 -31.65 -3.92 -15.00
CA ASN A 55 -31.29 -3.63 -16.40
C ASN A 55 -32.50 -3.16 -17.23
N ALA A 56 -33.72 -3.60 -16.89
CA ALA A 56 -34.95 -3.09 -17.50
C ALA A 56 -35.22 -1.60 -17.23
N LYS A 57 -34.52 -0.99 -16.25
CA LYS A 57 -34.62 0.45 -15.91
C LYS A 57 -33.44 1.26 -16.42
N ALA A 58 -32.44 0.64 -17.05
CA ALA A 58 -31.35 1.35 -17.70
C ALA A 58 -31.84 1.93 -19.03
N VAL A 59 -31.63 3.23 -19.26
CA VAL A 59 -31.91 3.87 -20.55
C VAL A 59 -30.66 3.71 -21.42
N GLY A 60 -30.71 2.79 -22.39
CA GLY A 60 -29.58 2.49 -23.29
C GLY A 60 -28.46 1.69 -22.62
N ASP A 61 -27.23 1.82 -23.12
CA ASP A 61 -26.03 1.09 -22.64
C ASP A 61 -25.46 1.60 -21.31
N PHE A 62 -26.18 2.49 -20.61
CA PHE A 62 -25.69 3.05 -19.35
C PHE A 62 -25.87 2.06 -18.20
N GLU A 63 -24.75 1.61 -17.61
CA GLU A 63 -24.76 0.78 -16.41
C GLU A 63 -25.51 1.47 -15.26
N VAL A 64 -26.33 0.69 -14.56
CA VAL A 64 -27.06 1.19 -13.38
C VAL A 64 -26.05 1.62 -12.31
N GLU A 65 -26.08 2.90 -11.96
CA GLU A 65 -25.15 3.46 -10.98
C GLU A 65 -25.25 2.74 -9.62
N ARG A 66 -24.11 2.27 -9.12
CA ARG A 66 -23.96 1.64 -7.81
C ARG A 66 -24.43 2.55 -6.67
N CYS A 67 -25.19 1.97 -5.74
CA CYS A 67 -25.66 2.61 -4.52
C CYS A 67 -24.50 3.12 -3.66
N LEU A 68 -23.35 2.44 -3.66
CA LEU A 68 -22.14 2.94 -3.00
C LEU A 68 -21.66 4.28 -3.57
N THR A 69 -21.74 4.49 -4.89
CA THR A 69 -21.40 5.79 -5.52
C THR A 69 -22.35 6.88 -5.05
N LYS A 70 -23.65 6.58 -4.98
CA LYS A 70 -24.67 7.49 -4.44
C LYS A 70 -24.43 7.79 -2.97
N ALA A 71 -24.10 6.78 -2.17
CA ALA A 71 -23.79 6.93 -0.75
C ALA A 71 -22.60 7.88 -0.54
N ALA A 72 -21.52 7.71 -1.31
CA ALA A 72 -20.34 8.60 -1.24
C ALA A 72 -20.72 10.06 -1.48
N ARG A 73 -21.58 10.36 -2.47
CA ARG A 73 -22.06 11.73 -2.73
C ARG A 73 -22.86 12.31 -1.57
N ILE A 74 -23.66 11.49 -0.87
CA ILE A 74 -24.44 11.96 0.29
C ILE A 74 -23.50 12.22 1.48
N ILE A 75 -22.57 11.30 1.75
CA ILE A 75 -21.56 11.41 2.81
C ILE A 75 -20.68 12.66 2.61
N HIS A 76 -20.40 12.99 1.35
CA HIS A 76 -19.64 14.19 0.98
C HIS A 76 -20.21 15.49 1.54
N ASN A 77 -21.53 15.57 1.74
CA ASN A 77 -22.14 16.74 2.37
C ASN A 77 -21.79 16.83 3.87
N SER A 78 -21.74 15.70 4.58
CA SER A 78 -21.29 15.63 5.97
C SER A 78 -19.79 15.94 6.09
N PHE A 79 -18.98 15.48 5.15
CA PHE A 79 -17.58 15.86 5.03
C PHE A 79 -17.41 17.37 4.88
N LYS A 80 -18.06 17.99 3.88
CA LYS A 80 -18.00 19.45 3.65
C LYS A 80 -18.48 20.24 4.86
N LEU A 81 -19.55 19.78 5.52
CA LEU A 81 -20.10 20.40 6.72
C LEU A 81 -19.04 20.48 7.84
N CYS A 82 -18.31 19.39 8.07
CA CYS A 82 -17.26 19.35 9.10
C CYS A 82 -16.00 20.09 8.67
N LEU A 83 -15.63 20.01 7.39
CA LEU A 83 -14.44 20.64 6.83
C LEU A 83 -14.50 22.17 6.86
N ASN A 84 -15.67 22.73 6.54
CA ASN A 84 -15.89 24.17 6.46
C ASN A 84 -16.33 24.79 7.79
N ASP A 85 -16.22 24.04 8.89
CA ASP A 85 -16.57 24.53 10.21
C ASP A 85 -15.63 25.65 10.66
N ARG A 86 -16.22 26.80 11.02
CA ARG A 86 -15.50 28.02 11.40
C ARG A 86 -15.47 28.26 12.90
N ASN A 87 -15.93 27.29 13.70
CA ASN A 87 -15.88 27.41 15.16
C ASN A 87 -14.41 27.44 15.62
N GLU A 88 -14.02 28.52 16.31
CA GLU A 88 -12.67 28.74 16.82
C GLU A 88 -12.39 27.91 18.09
N ASP A 89 -13.43 27.48 18.80
CA ASP A 89 -13.29 26.60 19.94
C ASP A 89 -13.01 25.16 19.49
N ASP A 90 -11.78 24.70 19.73
CA ASP A 90 -11.34 23.33 19.43
C ASP A 90 -12.15 22.24 20.15
N GLN A 91 -12.82 22.57 21.26
CA GLN A 91 -13.71 21.63 21.95
C GLN A 91 -15.05 21.47 21.25
N LEU A 92 -15.55 22.52 20.59
CA LEU A 92 -16.86 22.56 19.93
C LEU A 92 -16.78 22.35 18.42
N THR A 93 -15.60 22.50 17.82
CA THR A 93 -15.39 22.32 16.38
C THR A 93 -15.72 20.90 15.89
N ARG A 94 -16.25 20.85 14.68
CA ARG A 94 -16.55 19.64 13.89
C ARG A 94 -15.36 19.18 13.06
N ARG A 95 -14.31 19.99 12.89
CA ARG A 95 -13.16 19.71 12.00
C ARG A 95 -12.48 18.38 12.29
N LYS A 96 -12.46 17.92 13.55
CA LYS A 96 -11.93 16.60 13.93
C LYS A 96 -12.66 15.42 13.29
N TYR A 97 -13.92 15.58 12.92
CA TYR A 97 -14.74 14.54 12.29
C TYR A 97 -14.63 14.50 10.77
N THR A 98 -13.98 15.49 10.15
CA THR A 98 -13.60 15.46 8.73
C THR A 98 -12.88 14.16 8.38
N TYR A 99 -11.98 13.71 9.26
CA TYR A 99 -11.25 12.44 9.11
C TYR A 99 -12.15 11.20 9.10
N PHE A 100 -13.27 11.20 9.82
CA PHE A 100 -14.21 10.09 9.77
C PHE A 100 -14.86 10.00 8.39
N PHE A 101 -15.44 11.10 7.90
CA PHE A 101 -16.20 11.10 6.64
C PHE A 101 -15.29 10.84 5.45
N VAL A 102 -14.13 11.51 5.38
CA VAL A 102 -13.16 11.28 4.31
C VAL A 102 -12.66 9.84 4.31
N ALA A 103 -12.36 9.25 5.48
CA ALA A 103 -11.89 7.86 5.53
C ALA A 103 -12.93 6.88 4.97
N HIS A 104 -14.22 7.14 5.22
CA HIS A 104 -15.30 6.32 4.68
C HIS A 104 -15.54 6.56 3.19
N GLU A 105 -15.36 7.79 2.69
CA GLU A 105 -15.36 8.06 1.25
C GLU A 105 -14.19 7.35 0.55
N LEU A 106 -12.97 7.45 1.07
CA LEU A 106 -11.81 6.75 0.55
C LEU A 106 -12.01 5.22 0.55
N LYS A 107 -12.62 4.68 1.62
CA LYS A 107 -13.00 3.26 1.71
C LYS A 107 -13.97 2.86 0.59
N ILE A 108 -14.99 3.69 0.33
CA ILE A 108 -15.95 3.44 -0.75
C ILE A 108 -15.24 3.49 -2.10
N TYR A 109 -14.44 4.52 -2.36
CA TYR A 109 -13.72 4.67 -3.63
C TYR A 109 -12.72 3.54 -3.86
N TYR A 110 -12.03 3.08 -2.82
CA TYR A 110 -11.19 1.88 -2.89
C TYR A 110 -12.00 0.63 -3.26
N LYS A 111 -13.18 0.43 -2.64
CA LYS A 111 -14.06 -0.71 -2.97
C LYS A 111 -14.59 -0.63 -4.41
N LEU A 112 -14.86 0.57 -4.91
CA LEU A 112 -15.31 0.83 -6.27
C LEU A 112 -14.18 0.84 -7.31
N GLN A 113 -12.91 0.69 -6.89
CA GLN A 113 -11.73 0.85 -7.74
C GLN A 113 -11.65 2.23 -8.44
N ASN A 114 -12.30 3.26 -7.87
CA ASN A 114 -12.28 4.61 -8.43
C ASN A 114 -11.11 5.41 -7.86
N ARG A 115 -9.93 5.22 -8.46
CA ARG A 115 -8.67 5.84 -7.99
C ARG A 115 -8.69 7.36 -8.12
N ASP A 116 -9.28 7.90 -9.17
CA ASP A 116 -9.28 9.34 -9.42
C ASP A 116 -10.05 10.11 -8.34
N LEU A 117 -11.23 9.64 -7.95
CA LEU A 117 -11.99 10.24 -6.86
C LEU A 117 -11.24 10.14 -5.52
N ALA A 118 -10.62 9.00 -5.24
CA ALA A 118 -9.82 8.82 -4.03
C ALA A 118 -8.64 9.81 -3.96
N LYS A 119 -7.91 9.99 -5.07
CA LYS A 119 -6.81 10.96 -5.17
C LYS A 119 -7.29 12.40 -5.05
N ASN A 120 -8.39 12.75 -5.71
CA ASN A 120 -8.96 14.09 -5.62
C ASN A 120 -9.36 14.42 -4.18
N MET A 121 -9.94 13.46 -3.47
CA MET A 121 -10.28 13.61 -2.06
C MET A 121 -9.05 13.80 -1.17
N GLU A 122 -7.98 13.00 -1.39
CA GLU A 122 -6.73 13.14 -0.64
C GLU A 122 -6.09 14.51 -0.89
N LYS A 123 -6.09 15.01 -2.14
CA LYS A 123 -5.58 16.34 -2.50
C LYS A 123 -6.31 17.45 -1.75
N VAL A 124 -7.63 17.38 -1.63
CA VAL A 124 -8.45 18.35 -0.87
C VAL A 124 -8.05 18.35 0.61
N LEU A 125 -7.83 17.18 1.22
CA LEU A 125 -7.37 17.13 2.61
C LEU A 125 -5.97 17.71 2.79
N VAL A 126 -5.04 17.37 1.89
CA VAL A 126 -3.65 17.83 1.98
C VAL A 126 -3.56 19.34 1.84
N SER A 127 -4.33 19.96 0.94
CA SER A 127 -4.35 21.41 0.77
C SER A 127 -4.88 22.16 1.99
N LEU A 128 -5.79 21.54 2.76
CA LEU A 128 -6.41 22.12 3.95
C LEU A 128 -5.80 21.63 5.27
N LYS A 129 -4.68 20.90 5.21
CA LYS A 129 -4.04 20.27 6.39
C LYS A 129 -3.75 21.26 7.52
N ARG A 130 -3.39 22.51 7.21
CA ARG A 130 -3.10 23.56 8.22
C ARG A 130 -4.33 23.93 9.06
N ASN A 131 -5.53 23.72 8.53
CA ASN A 131 -6.79 24.08 9.17
C ASN A 131 -7.43 22.89 9.91
N LEU A 132 -6.83 21.70 9.81
CA LEU A 132 -7.35 20.48 10.42
C LEU A 132 -6.58 20.15 11.71
N PRO A 133 -7.25 19.57 12.73
CA PRO A 133 -6.59 19.10 13.94
C PRO A 133 -5.53 18.05 13.64
N ASP A 134 -4.48 17.99 14.45
CA ASP A 134 -3.49 16.90 14.37
C ASP A 134 -4.18 15.54 14.56
N LEU A 135 -3.79 14.55 13.75
CA LEU A 135 -4.27 13.18 13.82
C LEU A 135 -4.01 12.52 15.18
N MET A 136 -3.02 12.99 15.93
CA MET A 136 -2.73 12.53 17.30
C MET A 136 -3.77 13.03 18.32
N ASN A 137 -4.47 14.12 18.01
CA ASN A 137 -5.39 14.82 18.91
C ASN A 137 -6.87 14.51 18.63
N ILE A 138 -7.16 13.59 17.71
CA ILE A 138 -8.51 13.15 17.39
C ILE A 138 -8.77 11.72 17.88
N GLU A 139 -10.00 11.25 17.70
CA GLU A 139 -10.33 9.85 17.98
C GLU A 139 -9.45 8.90 17.14
N LYS A 140 -8.72 8.02 17.82
CA LYS A 140 -7.75 7.11 17.18
C LYS A 140 -8.38 6.25 16.09
N SER A 141 -9.64 5.84 16.26
CA SER A 141 -10.38 5.05 15.26
C SER A 141 -10.50 5.81 13.92
N HIS A 142 -10.79 7.11 13.96
CA HIS A 142 -10.90 7.97 12.79
C HIS A 142 -9.53 8.18 12.14
N ALA A 143 -8.50 8.48 12.95
CA ALA A 143 -7.14 8.67 12.47
C ALA A 143 -6.59 7.41 11.77
N VAL A 144 -6.71 6.25 12.42
CA VAL A 144 -6.22 4.96 11.87
C VAL A 144 -6.93 4.61 10.57
N THR A 145 -8.26 4.78 10.50
CA THR A 145 -9.03 4.47 9.28
C THR A 145 -8.62 5.38 8.13
N TYR A 146 -8.47 6.70 8.38
CA TYR A 146 -7.99 7.64 7.37
C TYR A 146 -6.59 7.28 6.89
N LEU A 147 -5.64 7.10 7.82
CA LEU A 147 -4.24 6.79 7.52
C LEU A 147 -4.11 5.49 6.73
N TYR A 148 -4.92 4.48 7.05
CA TYR A 148 -4.93 3.21 6.34
C TYR A 148 -5.34 3.38 4.86
N TYR A 149 -6.48 4.00 4.58
CA TYR A 149 -6.93 4.17 3.19
C TYR A 149 -6.10 5.19 2.41
N SER A 150 -5.65 6.28 3.06
CA SER A 150 -4.67 7.23 2.50
C SER A 150 -3.37 6.50 2.12
N GLY A 151 -2.85 5.64 3.01
CA GLY A 151 -1.66 4.83 2.74
C GLY A 151 -1.82 3.89 1.54
N ILE A 152 -2.98 3.24 1.38
CA ILE A 152 -3.27 2.38 0.23
C ILE A 152 -3.22 3.17 -1.10
N ILE A 153 -3.73 4.40 -1.11
CA ILE A 153 -3.75 5.25 -2.31
C ILE A 153 -2.31 5.58 -2.72
N PHE A 154 -1.49 6.09 -1.80
CA PHE A 154 -0.08 6.39 -2.09
C PHE A 154 0.72 5.14 -2.46
N CYS A 155 0.42 3.98 -1.85
CA CYS A 155 1.04 2.71 -2.21
C CYS A 155 0.73 2.32 -3.66
N GLY A 156 -0.53 2.49 -4.09
CA GLY A 156 -0.95 2.24 -5.47
C GLY A 156 -0.37 3.20 -6.50
N ASP A 157 0.12 4.36 -6.06
CA ASP A 157 0.78 5.37 -6.89
C ASP A 157 2.31 5.23 -6.94
N GLY A 158 2.86 4.26 -6.21
CA GLY A 158 4.31 4.07 -6.10
C GLY A 158 5.00 5.06 -5.15
N ASP A 159 4.27 5.95 -4.46
CA ASP A 159 4.83 6.80 -3.40
C ASP A 159 4.96 6.01 -2.09
N PHE A 160 5.94 5.09 -2.09
CA PHE A 160 6.21 4.20 -0.96
C PHE A 160 6.66 4.95 0.29
N ILE A 161 7.27 6.13 0.15
CA ILE A 161 7.73 6.93 1.31
C ILE A 161 6.53 7.51 2.06
N THR A 162 5.59 8.14 1.35
CA THR A 162 4.38 8.67 1.98
C THR A 162 3.51 7.55 2.52
N ALA A 163 3.33 6.46 1.75
CA ALA A 163 2.59 5.30 2.21
C ALA A 163 3.19 4.70 3.50
N TYR A 164 4.51 4.51 3.53
CA TYR A 164 5.23 4.03 4.72
C TYR A 164 4.95 4.89 5.95
N LYS A 165 5.07 6.23 5.83
CA LYS A 165 4.81 7.16 6.93
C LYS A 165 3.37 7.06 7.45
N LYS A 166 2.40 6.92 6.53
CA LYS A 166 0.97 6.79 6.88
C LYS A 166 0.70 5.48 7.63
N PHE A 167 1.18 4.34 7.13
CA PHE A 167 1.02 3.05 7.81
C PHE A 167 1.79 2.96 9.12
N LYS A 168 2.96 3.57 9.23
CA LYS A 168 3.74 3.67 10.47
C LYS A 168 2.94 4.41 11.55
N LEU A 169 2.39 5.57 11.21
CA LEU A 169 1.54 6.33 12.13
C LEU A 169 0.25 5.58 12.47
N ALA A 170 -0.39 4.92 11.48
CA ALA A 170 -1.58 4.10 11.71
C ALA A 170 -1.29 2.98 12.72
N TYR A 171 -0.14 2.30 12.58
CA TYR A 171 0.28 1.24 13.49
C TYR A 171 0.56 1.76 14.91
N GLN A 172 1.17 2.93 15.03
CA GLN A 172 1.42 3.59 16.32
C GLN A 172 0.13 3.97 17.05
N LEU A 173 -0.89 4.41 16.30
CA LEU A 173 -2.20 4.80 16.84
C LEU A 173 -3.14 3.59 17.05
N CYS A 174 -2.86 2.45 16.41
CA CYS A 174 -3.68 1.25 16.50
C CYS A 174 -3.74 0.71 17.92
N ASN A 175 -4.90 0.16 18.31
CA ASN A 175 -5.06 -0.47 19.61
C ASN A 175 -4.24 -1.76 19.66
N LYS A 176 -3.38 -1.92 20.67
CA LYS A 176 -2.53 -3.10 20.87
C LYS A 176 -3.31 -4.41 21.01
N LYS A 177 -4.58 -4.34 21.41
CA LYS A 177 -5.49 -5.51 21.53
C LYS A 177 -6.25 -5.83 20.24
N ASP A 178 -6.15 -4.98 19.22
CA ASP A 178 -6.89 -5.14 17.96
C ASP A 178 -5.99 -5.79 16.90
N ASP A 179 -5.82 -7.09 17.04
CA ASP A 179 -4.91 -7.86 16.20
C ASP A 179 -5.30 -7.83 14.73
N LYS A 180 -6.60 -7.81 14.44
CA LYS A 180 -7.13 -7.79 13.07
C LYS A 180 -6.72 -6.51 12.33
N HIS A 181 -6.89 -5.33 12.95
CA HIS A 181 -6.48 -4.08 12.32
C HIS A 181 -4.96 -3.92 12.30
N ALA A 182 -4.27 -4.38 13.34
CA ALA A 182 -2.81 -4.40 13.37
C ALA A 182 -2.25 -5.25 12.22
N GLU A 183 -2.79 -6.44 11.97
CA GLU A 183 -2.39 -7.30 10.85
C GLU A 183 -2.68 -6.67 9.49
N ALA A 184 -3.84 -6.03 9.32
CA ALA A 184 -4.17 -5.31 8.09
C ALA A 184 -3.16 -4.18 7.81
N ILE A 185 -2.74 -3.43 8.83
CA ILE A 185 -1.72 -2.38 8.69
C ILE A 185 -0.34 -3.00 8.41
N LEU A 186 0.02 -4.08 9.12
CA LEU A 186 1.32 -4.74 8.98
C LEU A 186 1.53 -5.37 7.60
N LEU A 187 0.45 -5.82 6.95
CA LEU A 187 0.49 -6.28 5.56
C LEU A 187 1.16 -5.23 4.65
N TYR A 188 0.86 -3.95 4.84
CA TYR A 188 1.47 -2.88 4.06
C TYR A 188 2.79 -2.39 4.67
N LEU A 189 2.83 -2.23 5.99
CA LEU A 189 3.95 -1.60 6.68
C LEU A 189 5.25 -2.40 6.52
N ILE A 190 5.18 -3.73 6.51
CA ILE A 190 6.37 -4.59 6.46
C ILE A 190 7.16 -4.45 5.14
N PRO A 191 6.57 -4.73 3.96
CA PRO A 191 7.29 -4.58 2.71
C PRO A 191 7.70 -3.12 2.46
N LEU A 192 6.83 -2.16 2.79
CA LEU A 192 7.14 -0.72 2.62
C LEU A 192 8.29 -0.26 3.51
N LYS A 193 8.37 -0.73 4.77
CA LYS A 193 9.50 -0.44 5.65
C LYS A 193 10.81 -0.91 5.03
N PHE A 194 10.83 -2.13 4.51
CA PHE A 194 12.02 -2.68 3.88
C PHE A 194 12.39 -1.88 2.62
N VAL A 195 11.44 -1.61 1.73
CA VAL A 195 11.70 -0.83 0.50
C VAL A 195 12.22 0.57 0.81
N VAL A 196 11.67 1.25 1.84
CA VAL A 196 12.05 2.63 2.18
C VAL A 196 13.34 2.70 3.00
N THR A 197 13.54 1.81 3.96
CA THR A 197 14.65 1.92 4.93
C THR A 197 15.76 0.90 4.73
N ARG A 198 15.49 -0.16 3.95
CA ARG A 198 16.37 -1.33 3.76
C ARG A 198 16.68 -2.06 5.07
N GLN A 199 15.80 -1.89 6.07
CA GLN A 199 15.84 -2.60 7.33
C GLN A 199 14.99 -3.87 7.22
N TYR A 200 15.58 -4.99 7.60
CA TYR A 200 14.84 -6.24 7.72
C TYR A 200 13.78 -6.15 8.83
N PRO A 201 12.64 -6.83 8.68
CA PRO A 201 11.70 -6.98 9.77
C PRO A 201 12.37 -7.73 10.93
N ASP A 202 11.95 -7.41 12.15
CA ASP A 202 12.30 -8.19 13.34
C ASP A 202 11.55 -9.53 13.26
N PHE A 203 12.20 -10.57 12.73
CA PHE A 203 11.57 -11.87 12.48
C PHE A 203 10.96 -12.50 13.74
N ALA A 204 11.53 -12.25 14.93
CA ALA A 204 11.01 -12.77 16.18
C ALA A 204 9.68 -12.11 16.57
N LYS A 205 9.55 -10.79 16.39
CA LYS A 205 8.25 -10.10 16.56
C LYS A 205 7.28 -10.44 15.43
N PHE A 206 7.80 -10.59 14.22
CA PHE A 206 7.04 -10.94 13.02
C PHE A 206 6.36 -12.30 13.16
N ALA A 207 7.04 -13.30 13.71
CA ALA A 207 6.50 -14.65 13.94
C ALA A 207 5.30 -14.68 14.90
N LYS A 208 5.13 -13.67 15.78
CA LYS A 208 3.96 -13.57 16.67
C LYS A 208 2.67 -13.18 15.93
N ARG A 209 2.77 -12.70 14.69
CA ARG A 209 1.64 -12.28 13.84
C ARG A 209 1.49 -13.27 12.69
N LEU A 210 0.84 -14.40 12.98
CA LEU A 210 0.88 -15.62 12.17
C LEU A 210 0.46 -15.41 10.70
N SER A 211 -0.58 -14.62 10.43
CA SER A 211 -1.13 -14.46 9.09
C SER A 211 -0.23 -13.66 8.14
N VAL A 212 0.39 -12.59 8.64
CA VAL A 212 1.30 -11.75 7.85
C VAL A 212 2.68 -12.40 7.76
N TYR A 213 3.07 -13.15 8.81
CA TYR A 213 4.29 -13.95 8.83
C TYR A 213 4.38 -14.91 7.65
N SER A 214 3.33 -15.71 7.42
CA SER A 214 3.32 -16.70 6.34
C SER A 214 3.46 -16.08 4.95
N ILE A 215 3.01 -14.85 4.75
CA ILE A 215 3.07 -14.15 3.45
C ILE A 215 4.50 -13.74 3.11
N TYR A 216 5.26 -13.16 4.06
CA TYR A 216 6.57 -12.58 3.74
C TYR A 216 7.78 -13.41 4.18
N LYS A 217 7.59 -14.47 4.98
CA LYS A 217 8.72 -15.26 5.49
C LYS A 217 9.62 -15.75 4.35
N ALA A 218 9.06 -16.44 3.36
CA ALA A 218 9.83 -17.02 2.27
C ALA A 218 10.51 -15.93 1.41
N LEU A 219 9.78 -14.85 1.09
CA LEU A 219 10.33 -13.69 0.36
C LEU A 219 11.54 -13.07 1.07
N PHE A 220 11.46 -12.83 2.38
CA PHE A 220 12.58 -12.27 3.14
C PHE A 220 13.71 -13.27 3.35
N GLU A 221 13.43 -14.55 3.52
CA GLU A 221 14.46 -15.60 3.51
C GLU A 221 15.25 -15.56 2.20
N SER A 222 14.57 -15.41 1.05
CA SER A 222 15.19 -15.26 -0.26
C SER A 222 16.04 -13.99 -0.38
N VAL A 223 15.60 -12.85 0.17
CA VAL A 223 16.42 -11.62 0.23
C VAL A 223 17.70 -11.84 1.04
N VAL A 224 17.65 -12.62 2.12
CA VAL A 224 18.82 -12.93 2.95
C VAL A 224 19.72 -13.98 2.30
N SER A 225 19.16 -14.97 1.61
CA SER A 225 19.91 -16.03 0.94
C SER A 225 20.46 -15.60 -0.42
N GLY A 226 19.85 -14.64 -1.11
CA GLY A 226 20.15 -14.34 -2.52
C GLY A 226 19.62 -15.42 -3.48
N ASP A 227 18.57 -16.13 -3.08
CA ASP A 227 17.92 -17.19 -3.86
C ASP A 227 16.83 -16.61 -4.76
N LEU A 228 17.10 -16.52 -6.06
CA LEU A 228 16.18 -15.91 -7.03
C LEU A 228 15.03 -16.85 -7.37
N SER A 229 15.31 -18.13 -7.61
CA SER A 229 14.27 -19.13 -7.91
C SER A 229 13.20 -19.16 -6.82
N LYS A 230 13.61 -19.18 -5.54
CA LYS A 230 12.67 -19.17 -4.42
C LYS A 230 11.91 -17.84 -4.33
N PHE A 231 12.55 -16.70 -4.56
CA PHE A 231 11.85 -15.42 -4.54
C PHE A 231 10.79 -15.35 -5.63
N ASP A 232 11.17 -15.67 -6.87
CA ASP A 232 10.32 -15.55 -8.06
C ASP A 232 9.12 -16.50 -7.94
N LYS A 233 9.34 -17.76 -7.54
CA LYS A 233 8.26 -18.72 -7.29
C LYS A 233 7.25 -18.22 -6.25
N GLU A 234 7.72 -17.75 -5.10
CA GLU A 234 6.85 -17.28 -4.01
C GLU A 234 6.11 -15.99 -4.40
N PHE A 235 6.75 -15.14 -5.22
CA PHE A 235 6.12 -13.93 -5.71
C PHE A 235 5.03 -14.26 -6.73
N ASP A 236 5.28 -15.19 -7.65
CA ASP A 236 4.31 -15.66 -8.66
C ASP A 236 3.09 -16.32 -8.00
N GLU A 237 3.29 -17.17 -6.99
CA GLU A 237 2.21 -17.82 -6.24
C GLU A 237 1.25 -16.80 -5.57
N LEU A 238 1.76 -15.62 -5.23
CA LEU A 238 1.03 -14.55 -4.54
C LEU A 238 0.77 -13.31 -5.43
N GLU A 239 1.02 -13.40 -6.75
CA GLU A 239 0.94 -12.27 -7.67
C GLU A 239 -0.43 -11.57 -7.61
N ILE A 240 -1.50 -12.34 -7.83
CA ILE A 240 -2.88 -11.81 -7.84
C ILE A 240 -3.23 -11.17 -6.49
N PHE A 241 -2.72 -11.73 -5.39
CA PHE A 241 -2.92 -11.17 -4.06
C PHE A 241 -2.23 -9.81 -3.93
N PHE A 242 -0.96 -9.68 -4.31
CA PHE A 242 -0.23 -8.43 -4.26
C PHE A 242 -0.78 -7.37 -5.22
N LEU A 243 -1.27 -7.76 -6.40
CA LEU A 243 -1.97 -6.88 -7.33
C LEU A 243 -3.24 -6.29 -6.70
N LYS A 244 -4.12 -7.14 -6.14
CA LYS A 244 -5.35 -6.71 -5.45
C LYS A 244 -5.07 -5.80 -4.25
N LYS A 245 -3.89 -5.95 -3.64
CA LYS A 245 -3.45 -5.15 -2.49
C LYS A 245 -2.65 -3.91 -2.86
N ASN A 246 -2.37 -3.63 -4.14
CA ASN A 246 -1.46 -2.55 -4.56
C ASN A 246 -0.02 -2.70 -4.02
N LEU A 247 0.41 -3.94 -3.77
CA LEU A 247 1.75 -4.27 -3.23
C LEU A 247 2.69 -4.87 -4.27
N TYR A 248 2.20 -5.23 -5.46
CA TYR A 248 3.00 -5.89 -6.51
C TYR A 248 4.33 -5.17 -6.76
N PHE A 249 4.28 -3.86 -7.05
CA PHE A 249 5.50 -3.07 -7.28
C PHE A 249 6.41 -2.99 -6.05
N ALA A 250 5.85 -2.95 -4.84
CA ALA A 250 6.67 -2.92 -3.62
C ALA A 250 7.43 -4.24 -3.43
N ILE A 251 6.80 -5.38 -3.73
CA ILE A 251 7.45 -6.70 -3.67
C ILE A 251 8.44 -6.88 -4.82
N GLU A 252 8.10 -6.48 -6.04
CA GLU A 252 9.03 -6.48 -7.17
C GLU A 252 10.29 -5.65 -6.87
N THR A 253 10.12 -4.49 -6.21
CA THR A 253 11.24 -3.66 -5.74
C THR A 253 12.14 -4.41 -4.72
N MET A 254 11.65 -5.46 -4.04
CA MET A 254 12.47 -6.29 -3.16
C MET A 254 13.42 -7.22 -3.94
N ARG A 255 13.03 -7.64 -5.15
CA ARG A 255 13.79 -8.58 -5.99
C ARG A 255 15.22 -8.11 -6.26
N GLN A 256 15.41 -6.81 -6.51
CA GLN A 256 16.75 -6.22 -6.70
C GLN A 256 17.69 -6.45 -5.51
N TYR A 257 17.17 -6.58 -4.29
CA TYR A 257 17.98 -6.83 -3.10
C TYR A 257 18.37 -8.32 -2.98
N VAL A 258 17.58 -9.23 -3.56
CA VAL A 258 17.96 -10.64 -3.75
C VAL A 258 19.14 -10.72 -4.72
N ILE A 259 19.04 -10.03 -5.87
CA ILE A 259 20.10 -9.91 -6.88
C ILE A 259 21.38 -9.34 -6.26
N LEU A 260 21.27 -8.23 -5.54
CA LEU A 260 22.40 -7.61 -4.85
C LEU A 260 23.04 -8.56 -3.83
N LYS A 261 22.23 -9.34 -3.10
CA LYS A 261 22.73 -10.33 -2.14
C LYS A 261 23.46 -11.47 -2.83
N LEU A 262 22.94 -11.96 -3.95
CA LEU A 262 23.56 -13.00 -4.77
C LEU A 262 24.92 -12.54 -5.31
N ILE A 263 24.99 -11.34 -5.89
CA ILE A 263 26.26 -10.75 -6.37
C ILE A 263 27.30 -10.67 -5.25
N LYS A 264 26.90 -10.21 -4.05
CA LYS A 264 27.80 -10.18 -2.88
C LYS A 264 28.31 -11.57 -2.51
N ARG A 265 27.47 -12.62 -2.60
CA ARG A 265 27.89 -14.00 -2.34
C ARG A 265 28.86 -14.51 -3.39
N ILE A 266 28.57 -14.28 -4.67
CA ILE A 266 29.47 -14.66 -5.78
C ILE A 266 30.82 -13.96 -5.62
N HIS A 267 30.82 -12.67 -5.30
CA HIS A 267 32.05 -11.93 -5.02
C HIS A 267 32.83 -12.55 -3.85
N LEU A 268 32.17 -12.91 -2.74
CA LEU A 268 32.84 -13.55 -1.61
C LEU A 268 33.43 -14.92 -1.98
N ILE A 269 32.66 -15.77 -2.67
CA ILE A 269 33.06 -17.12 -3.06
C ILE A 269 34.23 -17.10 -4.06
N THR A 270 34.28 -16.10 -4.95
CA THR A 270 35.36 -15.91 -5.92
C THR A 270 36.62 -15.24 -5.33
N GLY A 271 36.68 -15.08 -4.00
CA GLY A 271 37.85 -14.50 -3.32
C GLY A 271 37.85 -12.97 -3.26
N SER A 272 36.70 -12.34 -3.48
CA SER A 272 36.51 -10.88 -3.44
C SER A 272 37.42 -10.08 -4.40
N PRO A 273 37.47 -10.45 -5.70
CA PRO A 273 38.34 -9.80 -6.67
C PRO A 273 37.89 -8.38 -6.98
N LEU A 274 38.85 -7.48 -7.28
CA LEU A 274 38.54 -6.14 -7.76
C LEU A 274 37.84 -6.16 -9.14
N HIS A 275 38.19 -7.13 -9.97
CA HIS A 275 37.58 -7.36 -11.29
C HIS A 275 36.66 -8.56 -11.21
N LEU A 276 35.36 -8.32 -11.01
CA LEU A 276 34.37 -9.37 -10.90
C LEU A 276 33.94 -9.81 -12.29
N SER A 277 34.21 -11.06 -12.65
CA SER A 277 33.91 -11.61 -13.98
C SER A 277 32.40 -11.64 -14.24
N ILE A 278 31.98 -11.11 -15.39
CA ILE A 278 30.59 -11.21 -15.86
C ILE A 278 30.22 -12.67 -16.05
N ARG A 279 31.11 -13.51 -16.59
CA ARG A 279 30.86 -14.96 -16.74
C ARG A 279 30.61 -15.67 -15.40
N ALA A 280 31.39 -15.32 -14.37
CA ALA A 280 31.18 -15.87 -13.03
C ALA A 280 29.83 -15.43 -12.43
N LEU A 281 29.45 -14.18 -12.68
CA LEU A 281 28.13 -13.67 -12.30
C LEU A 281 27.01 -14.40 -13.04
N THR A 282 27.11 -14.53 -14.37
CA THR A 282 26.15 -15.25 -15.22
C THR A 282 25.95 -16.68 -14.71
N ALA A 283 27.03 -17.43 -14.48
CA ALA A 283 26.94 -18.79 -13.93
C ALA A 283 26.27 -18.82 -12.54
N GLY A 284 26.55 -17.83 -11.69
CA GLY A 284 25.89 -17.72 -10.39
C GLY A 284 24.40 -17.40 -10.48
N PHE A 285 24.00 -16.57 -11.47
CA PHE A 285 22.59 -16.30 -11.78
C PHE A 285 21.88 -17.56 -12.30
N GLU A 286 22.48 -18.28 -13.25
CA GLU A 286 21.93 -19.54 -13.77
C GLU A 286 21.70 -20.55 -12.66
N VAL A 287 22.69 -20.76 -11.78
CA VAL A 287 22.52 -21.65 -10.63
C VAL A 287 21.39 -21.16 -9.72
N SER A 288 21.35 -19.87 -9.38
CA SER A 288 20.31 -19.34 -8.48
C SER A 288 18.91 -19.42 -9.08
N LEU A 289 18.75 -19.28 -10.40
CA LEU A 289 17.45 -19.34 -11.08
C LEU A 289 16.98 -20.78 -11.32
N TYR A 290 17.89 -21.70 -11.66
CA TYR A 290 17.52 -23.02 -12.19
C TYR A 290 17.92 -24.21 -11.29
N HIS A 291 18.51 -24.00 -10.11
CA HIS A 291 18.88 -25.12 -9.22
C HIS A 291 17.72 -26.04 -8.82
N ASN A 292 16.47 -25.57 -8.94
CA ASN A 292 15.25 -26.36 -8.67
C ASN A 292 14.54 -26.86 -9.94
N ASP A 293 14.96 -26.44 -11.14
CA ASP A 293 14.33 -26.81 -12.41
C ASP A 293 15.34 -27.46 -13.37
N THR A 294 15.27 -28.78 -13.47
CA THR A 294 16.13 -29.57 -14.36
C THR A 294 15.60 -29.67 -15.79
N ARG A 295 14.43 -29.09 -16.12
CA ARG A 295 13.71 -29.35 -17.38
C ARG A 295 13.69 -28.17 -18.34
N ASN A 296 13.86 -26.94 -17.87
CA ASN A 296 13.90 -25.73 -18.69
C ASN A 296 15.05 -24.80 -18.29
N VAL A 297 16.29 -25.19 -18.58
CA VAL A 297 17.42 -24.26 -18.48
C VAL A 297 17.37 -23.35 -19.69
N THR A 298 16.77 -22.17 -19.55
CA THR A 298 17.04 -21.07 -20.48
C THR A 298 18.43 -20.52 -20.16
N ASN A 299 19.23 -20.25 -21.19
CA ASN A 299 20.56 -19.67 -20.97
C ASN A 299 20.37 -18.23 -20.48
N PHE A 300 20.80 -17.94 -19.25
CA PHE A 300 20.87 -16.58 -18.75
C PHE A 300 22.06 -15.90 -19.42
N SER A 301 21.85 -14.76 -20.06
CA SER A 301 22.88 -14.15 -20.91
C SER A 301 23.85 -13.26 -20.13
N SER A 302 25.04 -13.07 -20.69
CA SER A 302 25.97 -12.05 -20.19
C SER A 302 25.40 -10.63 -20.34
N ASP A 303 24.58 -10.37 -21.36
CA ASP A 303 23.93 -9.06 -21.57
C ASP A 303 22.91 -8.77 -20.46
N GLU A 304 22.09 -9.75 -20.07
CA GLU A 304 21.19 -9.62 -18.91
C GLU A 304 21.98 -9.39 -17.61
N THR A 305 23.08 -10.11 -17.43
CA THR A 305 23.98 -9.94 -16.29
C THR A 305 24.54 -8.51 -16.22
N GLU A 306 25.03 -7.98 -17.35
CA GLU A 306 25.53 -6.62 -17.44
C GLU A 306 24.43 -5.59 -17.19
N CYS A 307 23.22 -5.82 -17.71
CA CYS A 307 22.07 -4.96 -17.47
C CYS A 307 21.71 -4.86 -15.97
N LEU A 308 21.65 -6.00 -15.28
CA LEU A 308 21.40 -6.03 -13.83
C LEU A 308 22.51 -5.30 -13.05
N MET A 309 23.76 -5.50 -13.43
CA MET A 309 24.90 -4.81 -12.81
C MET A 309 24.84 -3.30 -13.05
N ALA A 310 24.52 -2.87 -14.27
CA ALA A 310 24.40 -1.46 -14.63
C ALA A 310 23.34 -0.76 -13.78
N ASN A 311 22.17 -1.38 -13.60
CA ASN A 311 21.10 -0.85 -12.75
C ASN A 311 21.56 -0.69 -11.29
N LEU A 312 22.20 -1.70 -10.71
CA LEU A 312 22.70 -1.65 -9.33
C LEU A 312 23.83 -0.64 -9.13
N ILE A 313 24.64 -0.38 -10.17
CA ILE A 313 25.65 0.68 -10.15
C ILE A 313 24.97 2.06 -10.19
N TYR A 314 24.03 2.24 -11.11
CA TYR A 314 23.28 3.49 -11.27
C TYR A 314 22.54 3.89 -10.00
N GLU A 315 21.91 2.93 -9.32
CA GLU A 315 21.21 3.14 -8.06
C GLU A 315 22.14 3.34 -6.84
N GLY A 316 23.45 3.19 -7.03
CA GLY A 316 24.45 3.33 -5.97
C GLY A 316 24.48 2.14 -4.99
N HIS A 317 23.91 1.01 -5.37
CA HIS A 317 23.98 -0.25 -4.63
C HIS A 317 25.35 -0.93 -4.76
N ILE A 318 26.03 -0.69 -5.88
CA ILE A 318 27.39 -1.13 -6.17
C ILE A 318 28.23 0.08 -6.58
N LYS A 319 29.45 0.22 -6.05
CA LYS A 319 30.42 1.22 -6.52
C LYS A 319 31.41 0.55 -7.46
N GLY A 320 31.40 0.94 -8.73
CA GLY A 320 32.25 0.38 -9.77
C GLY A 320 31.83 0.83 -11.16
N TYR A 321 32.39 0.20 -12.19
CA TYR A 321 31.98 0.38 -13.58
C TYR A 321 32.07 -0.94 -14.35
N LEU A 322 31.33 -1.04 -15.45
CA LEU A 322 31.39 -2.18 -16.36
C LEU A 322 32.47 -1.97 -17.42
N SER A 323 33.33 -2.95 -17.60
CA SER A 323 34.31 -3.02 -18.68
C SER A 323 33.86 -4.09 -19.68
N HIS A 324 32.91 -3.74 -20.54
CA HIS A 324 32.28 -4.66 -21.50
C HIS A 324 33.30 -5.44 -22.35
N SER A 325 34.32 -4.76 -22.90
CA SER A 325 35.38 -5.40 -23.71
C SER A 325 36.17 -6.48 -22.98
N ASN A 326 36.29 -6.36 -21.66
CA ASN A 326 37.02 -7.31 -20.81
C ASN A 326 36.08 -8.30 -20.10
N GLY A 327 34.76 -8.15 -20.23
CA GLY A 327 33.77 -9.00 -19.56
C GLY A 327 33.89 -8.98 -18.03
N VAL A 328 34.17 -7.83 -17.44
CA VAL A 328 34.29 -7.66 -15.97
C VAL A 328 33.57 -6.42 -15.47
N CYS A 329 33.05 -6.49 -14.24
CA CYS A 329 32.72 -5.32 -13.42
C CYS A 329 33.94 -4.95 -12.56
N VAL A 330 34.47 -3.75 -12.75
CA VAL A 330 35.57 -3.20 -11.95
C VAL A 330 34.97 -2.54 -10.71
N LEU A 331 35.14 -3.19 -9.56
CA LEU A 331 34.61 -2.72 -8.29
C LEU A 331 35.51 -1.66 -7.67
N SER A 332 34.94 -0.79 -6.84
CA SER A 332 35.69 0.18 -6.05
C SER A 332 36.57 -0.52 -5.01
N LYS A 333 37.84 -0.11 -4.90
CA LYS A 333 38.74 -0.54 -3.81
C LYS A 333 38.21 -0.18 -2.43
N LYS A 334 37.45 0.91 -2.33
CA LYS A 334 36.85 1.40 -1.09
C LYS A 334 35.35 1.14 -1.13
N ASP A 335 34.88 0.25 -0.26
CA ASP A 335 33.46 -0.01 -0.02
C ASP A 335 32.67 -0.30 -1.33
N PRO A 336 32.99 -1.39 -2.04
CA PRO A 336 32.34 -1.74 -3.32
C PRO A 336 30.83 -2.00 -3.16
N PHE A 337 30.37 -2.31 -1.94
CA PHE A 337 28.99 -2.61 -1.60
C PHE A 337 28.51 -1.76 -0.42
N PRO A 338 28.18 -0.47 -0.63
CA PRO A 338 27.89 0.45 0.45
C PRO A 338 26.74 0.02 1.35
N LYS A 339 26.78 0.47 2.61
CA LYS A 339 25.66 0.29 3.55
C LYS A 339 24.42 1.02 3.03
N GLN A 340 23.36 0.27 2.74
CA GLN A 340 22.12 0.79 2.16
C GLN A 340 21.06 1.16 3.22
N VAL A 341 21.26 0.76 4.47
CA VAL A 341 20.29 0.97 5.56
C VAL A 341 20.16 2.46 5.84
N ARG A 342 18.93 2.98 5.73
CA ARG A 342 18.58 4.37 6.02
C ARG A 342 17.99 4.49 7.42
N ALA A 343 18.12 5.68 8.00
CA ALA A 343 17.42 6.03 9.24
C ALA A 343 15.91 5.96 9.02
N ASP A 344 15.17 5.68 10.09
CA ASP A 344 13.72 5.61 10.02
C ASP A 344 13.17 7.04 9.83
N LEU A 345 12.39 7.25 8.75
CA LEU A 345 11.86 8.55 8.31
C LEU A 345 10.61 9.00 9.08
#